data_AF-B8GPZ4-F1
#
_entry.id   AF-B8GPZ4-F1
#
_cell.length_a   1.000
_cell.length_b   1.000
_cell.length_c   1.000
_cell.angle_alpha   90.00
_cell.angle_beta   90.00
_cell.angle_gamma   90.00
#
_symmetry.space_group_name_H-M   'P 1'
#
loop_
_entity.id
_entity.type
_entity.pdbx_description
1 polymer ?
#
loop_
_entity_poly.entity_id
_entity_poly.type
_entity_poly.pdbx_seq_one_letter_code
_entity_poly.pdbx_strand_id
1 'polypeptide(L)'
;MSYAYRHQPLIPMAVFRKLAHSLSPDELSRLPPEKLPDNIPLDFVEEVPLYSRSAVETLILAANAYHLQQRMAIQEVFGEDVLNALDRSKRTGNKANVKIFRQKLSDLEKLDQQWRQQGDDLSLQRLVASLKTLNGLLMDVRAEVTEATRAARLLRAQHPDYEQMATFEEAIARLHAHAEDIELLLARFYLIRTGISHHEMQAKARQIGQLDEDFRRLGEQIEDLREQLERSQALWRRALVRGKANLEGEQLQQRISDMVAEQRAKEVVISENDLTLWLDAIVDASLHPFTRKKVARSISEARMALYTLLNRYCLQQEQSAMQIARNPFLQVDPEDAIRFMLMSEQFILNYFARKRNENTAWISDVAQVKKDDLDALERDILTELKRSSKFMRKG
;
A
#
# COMPACT_ATOMS: atom_id res chain seq x y z
N MET A 1 -7.41 -43.99 -38.21
CA MET A 1 -7.38 -42.81 -39.10
C MET A 1 -6.83 -41.64 -38.30
N SER A 2 -5.98 -40.83 -38.92
CA SER A 2 -4.91 -40.01 -38.33
C SER A 2 -5.33 -38.93 -37.32
N TYR A 3 -4.73 -39.00 -36.13
CA TYR A 3 -4.87 -38.10 -34.98
C TYR A 3 -4.11 -36.74 -35.11
N ALA A 4 -3.94 -36.22 -36.32
CA ALA A 4 -3.09 -35.05 -36.60
C ALA A 4 -3.83 -33.77 -37.03
N TYR A 5 -5.16 -33.78 -37.06
CA TYR A 5 -5.97 -32.62 -37.43
C TYR A 5 -6.94 -32.31 -36.30
N ARG A 6 -6.61 -31.36 -35.39
CA ARG A 6 -7.60 -30.63 -34.55
C ARG A 6 -7.03 -29.57 -33.59
N HIS A 7 -5.76 -29.20 -33.69
CA HIS A 7 -5.30 -27.89 -33.20
C HIS A 7 -4.99 -26.99 -34.38
N GLN A 8 -6.03 -26.46 -35.01
CA GLN A 8 -5.85 -25.33 -35.92
C GLN A 8 -6.24 -24.06 -35.18
N PRO A 9 -5.39 -23.01 -35.20
CA PRO A 9 -5.63 -21.79 -34.46
C PRO A 9 -6.96 -21.15 -34.87
N LEU A 10 -7.71 -20.65 -33.88
CA LEU A 10 -8.87 -19.80 -34.12
C LEU A 10 -8.48 -18.65 -35.04
N ILE A 11 -9.34 -18.33 -36.00
CA ILE A 11 -9.12 -17.20 -36.92
C ILE A 11 -9.21 -15.92 -36.09
N PRO A 12 -8.14 -15.10 -35.99
CA PRO A 12 -8.21 -13.84 -35.25
C PRO A 12 -9.28 -12.93 -35.85
N MET A 13 -9.97 -12.13 -35.04
CA MET A 13 -11.04 -11.24 -35.52
C MET A 13 -10.59 -10.34 -36.68
N ALA A 14 -9.35 -9.85 -36.67
CA ALA A 14 -8.79 -9.05 -37.76
C ALA A 14 -8.69 -9.81 -39.10
N VAL A 15 -8.43 -11.12 -39.04
CA VAL A 15 -8.38 -12.00 -40.21
C VAL A 15 -9.81 -12.34 -40.66
N PHE A 16 -10.70 -12.64 -39.71
CA PHE A 16 -12.11 -12.89 -39.99
C PHE A 16 -12.79 -11.68 -40.67
N ARG A 17 -12.50 -10.45 -40.21
CA ARG A 17 -12.97 -9.21 -40.87
C ARG A 17 -12.54 -9.16 -42.33
N LYS A 18 -11.29 -9.48 -42.64
CA LYS A 18 -10.78 -9.49 -44.02
C LYS A 18 -11.45 -10.58 -44.87
N LEU A 19 -11.66 -11.76 -44.31
CA LEU A 19 -12.34 -12.87 -45.00
C LEU A 19 -13.80 -12.50 -45.34
N ALA A 20 -14.54 -11.89 -44.40
CA ALA A 20 -15.91 -11.45 -44.61
C ALA A 20 -16.08 -10.40 -45.73
N HIS A 21 -15.03 -9.60 -45.99
CA HIS A 21 -15.04 -8.57 -47.05
C HIS A 21 -14.54 -9.07 -48.41
N SER A 22 -13.77 -10.17 -48.44
CA SER A 22 -13.06 -10.63 -49.64
C SER A 22 -13.60 -11.91 -50.25
N LEU A 23 -14.26 -12.76 -49.47
CA LEU A 23 -14.80 -14.04 -49.92
C LEU A 23 -16.21 -13.91 -50.47
N SER A 24 -16.57 -14.81 -51.39
CA SER A 24 -17.94 -14.94 -51.88
C SER A 24 -18.87 -15.53 -50.80
N PRO A 25 -20.21 -15.31 -50.88
CA PRO A 25 -21.17 -15.86 -49.92
C PRO A 25 -21.09 -17.40 -49.77
N ASP A 26 -20.83 -18.11 -50.88
CA ASP A 26 -20.68 -19.57 -50.90
C ASP A 26 -19.39 -20.04 -50.22
N GLU A 27 -18.31 -19.27 -50.29
CA GLU A 27 -17.06 -19.57 -49.60
C GLU A 27 -17.16 -19.24 -48.11
N LEU A 28 -17.88 -18.18 -47.76
CA LEU A 28 -18.15 -17.82 -46.37
C LEU A 28 -18.98 -18.89 -45.66
N SER A 29 -20.05 -19.38 -46.28
CA SER A 29 -20.91 -20.42 -45.68
C SER A 29 -20.19 -21.77 -45.44
N ARG A 30 -19.06 -22.01 -46.10
CA ARG A 30 -18.23 -23.21 -45.93
C ARG A 30 -17.18 -23.09 -44.82
N LEU A 31 -17.01 -21.91 -44.23
CA LEU A 31 -16.07 -21.74 -43.13
C LEU A 31 -16.56 -22.52 -41.90
N PRO A 32 -15.70 -23.36 -41.29
CA PRO A 32 -16.11 -24.18 -40.17
C PRO A 32 -16.39 -23.30 -38.94
N PRO A 33 -17.54 -23.47 -38.26
CA PRO A 33 -17.94 -22.63 -37.14
C PRO A 33 -16.96 -22.73 -35.96
N GLU A 34 -16.30 -23.88 -35.81
CA GLU A 34 -15.33 -24.17 -34.74
C GLU A 34 -14.06 -23.31 -34.80
N LYS A 35 -13.77 -22.67 -35.95
CA LYS A 35 -12.56 -21.85 -36.15
C LYS A 35 -12.81 -20.35 -36.04
N LEU A 36 -14.04 -19.95 -35.78
CA LEU A 36 -14.44 -18.55 -35.78
C LEU A 36 -14.10 -17.87 -34.44
N PRO A 37 -13.98 -16.54 -34.41
CA PRO A 37 -13.75 -15.82 -33.18
C PRO A 37 -14.91 -15.97 -32.19
N ASP A 38 -14.61 -16.22 -30.92
CA ASP A 38 -15.60 -16.34 -29.83
C ASP A 38 -16.48 -15.10 -29.60
N ASN A 39 -16.03 -13.91 -30.03
CA ASN A 39 -16.68 -12.61 -29.77
C ASN A 39 -16.80 -11.80 -31.07
N ILE A 40 -17.77 -12.14 -31.92
CA ILE A 40 -18.11 -11.34 -33.10
C ILE A 40 -19.14 -10.27 -32.68
N PRO A 41 -18.86 -8.96 -32.86
CA PRO A 41 -19.84 -7.91 -32.56
C PRO A 41 -21.13 -8.09 -33.37
N LEU A 42 -22.29 -7.87 -32.75
CA LEU A 42 -23.59 -7.98 -33.43
C LEU A 42 -23.68 -7.02 -34.63
N ASP A 43 -23.12 -5.83 -34.47
CA ASP A 43 -23.09 -4.77 -35.49
C ASP A 43 -22.14 -5.08 -36.65
N PHE A 44 -21.32 -6.14 -36.54
CA PHE A 44 -20.36 -6.52 -37.59
C PHE A 44 -21.04 -6.87 -38.91
N VAL A 45 -22.26 -7.40 -38.86
CA VAL A 45 -23.07 -7.71 -40.05
C VAL A 45 -23.34 -6.45 -40.89
N GLU A 46 -23.47 -5.29 -40.25
CA GLU A 46 -23.74 -4.02 -40.94
C GLU A 46 -22.50 -3.51 -41.69
N GLU A 47 -21.30 -3.83 -41.20
CA GLU A 47 -20.01 -3.47 -41.81
C GLU A 47 -19.72 -4.28 -43.09
N VAL A 48 -20.38 -5.43 -43.28
CA VAL A 48 -20.13 -6.37 -44.39
C VAL A 48 -20.94 -6.01 -45.64
N PRO A 49 -20.41 -6.25 -46.87
CA PRO A 49 -21.13 -6.02 -48.12
C PRO A 49 -22.51 -6.67 -48.16
N LEU A 50 -23.50 -5.95 -48.70
CA LEU A 50 -24.93 -6.35 -48.72
C LEU A 50 -25.16 -7.79 -49.23
N TYR A 51 -24.39 -8.23 -50.22
CA TYR A 51 -24.53 -9.56 -50.84
C TYR A 51 -23.99 -10.71 -49.98
N SER A 52 -23.12 -10.45 -49.00
CA SER A 52 -22.56 -11.47 -48.10
C SER A 52 -23.15 -11.43 -46.69
N ARG A 53 -24.01 -10.46 -46.37
CA ARG A 53 -24.63 -10.30 -45.04
C ARG A 53 -25.34 -11.56 -44.54
N SER A 54 -26.23 -12.15 -45.34
CA SER A 54 -26.96 -13.36 -44.94
C SER A 54 -26.05 -14.56 -44.66
N ALA A 55 -24.97 -14.72 -45.44
CA ALA A 55 -24.00 -15.79 -45.22
C ALA A 55 -23.20 -15.55 -43.94
N VAL A 56 -22.81 -14.29 -43.66
CA VAL A 56 -22.12 -13.91 -42.42
C VAL A 56 -23.03 -14.02 -41.20
N GLU A 57 -24.30 -13.60 -41.28
CA GLU A 57 -25.29 -13.78 -40.20
C GLU A 57 -25.47 -15.26 -39.85
N THR A 58 -25.70 -16.12 -40.85
CA THR A 58 -25.87 -17.56 -40.66
C THR A 58 -24.62 -18.17 -40.01
N LEU A 59 -23.45 -17.73 -40.44
CA LEU A 59 -22.17 -18.19 -39.91
C LEU A 59 -21.94 -17.71 -38.47
N ILE A 60 -22.29 -16.47 -38.13
CA ILE A 60 -22.24 -15.93 -36.76
C ILE A 60 -23.19 -16.72 -35.85
N LEU A 61 -24.41 -17.01 -36.32
CA LEU A 61 -25.37 -17.82 -35.57
C LEU A 61 -24.84 -19.24 -35.32
N ALA A 62 -24.26 -19.88 -36.33
CA ALA A 62 -23.65 -21.19 -36.20
C ALA A 62 -22.45 -21.20 -35.23
N ALA A 63 -21.60 -20.18 -35.28
CA ALA A 63 -20.49 -19.99 -34.35
C ALA A 63 -21.01 -19.84 -32.91
N ASN A 64 -21.98 -18.94 -32.70
CA ASN A 64 -22.55 -18.67 -31.39
C ASN A 64 -23.22 -19.91 -30.81
N ALA A 65 -23.96 -20.68 -31.61
CA ALA A 65 -24.57 -21.94 -31.20
C ALA A 65 -23.52 -22.98 -30.78
N TYR A 66 -22.44 -23.12 -31.55
CA TYR A 66 -21.33 -24.02 -31.23
C TYR A 66 -20.62 -23.63 -29.93
N HIS A 67 -20.26 -22.35 -29.77
CA HIS A 67 -19.62 -21.86 -28.55
C HIS A 67 -20.54 -21.95 -27.32
N LEU A 68 -21.84 -21.72 -27.49
CA LEU A 68 -22.82 -21.90 -26.42
C LEU A 68 -22.91 -23.37 -25.99
N GLN A 69 -22.96 -24.30 -26.95
CA GLN A 69 -22.97 -25.73 -26.66
C GLN A 69 -21.69 -26.18 -25.94
N GLN A 70 -20.52 -25.69 -26.34
CA GLN A 70 -19.28 -25.96 -25.61
C GLN A 70 -19.30 -25.40 -24.19
N ARG A 71 -19.82 -24.18 -23.99
CA ARG A 71 -19.95 -23.57 -22.66
C ARG A 71 -20.91 -24.36 -21.77
N MET A 72 -22.04 -24.82 -22.31
CA MET A 72 -22.99 -25.68 -21.59
C MET A 72 -22.34 -27.01 -21.20
N ALA A 73 -21.61 -27.65 -22.11
CA ALA A 73 -20.89 -28.90 -21.81
C ALA A 73 -19.85 -28.72 -20.70
N ILE A 74 -19.07 -27.62 -20.73
CA ILE A 74 -18.11 -27.32 -19.67
C ILE A 74 -18.82 -27.06 -18.33
N GLN A 75 -19.95 -26.35 -18.35
CA GLN A 75 -20.74 -26.07 -17.14
C GLN A 75 -21.34 -27.35 -16.55
N GLU A 76 -21.84 -28.25 -17.38
CA GLU A 76 -22.41 -29.54 -16.94
C GLU A 76 -21.34 -30.45 -16.32
N VAL A 77 -20.13 -30.48 -16.89
CA VAL A 77 -19.06 -31.39 -16.45
C VAL A 77 -18.28 -30.83 -15.26
N PHE A 78 -17.94 -29.54 -15.26
CA PHE A 78 -17.03 -28.93 -14.28
C PHE A 78 -17.69 -27.90 -13.37
N GLY A 79 -18.95 -27.55 -13.63
CA GLY A 79 -19.70 -26.56 -12.86
C GLY A 79 -19.48 -25.11 -13.31
N GLU A 80 -20.30 -24.23 -12.74
CA GLU A 80 -20.35 -22.80 -13.07
C GLU A 80 -19.07 -22.05 -12.69
N ASP A 81 -18.43 -22.40 -11.58
CA ASP A 81 -17.20 -21.75 -11.11
C ASP A 81 -16.03 -21.91 -12.10
N VAL A 82 -15.94 -23.08 -12.74
CA VAL A 82 -14.90 -23.38 -13.75
C VAL A 82 -15.16 -22.59 -15.03
N LEU A 83 -16.41 -22.51 -15.46
CA LEU A 83 -16.80 -21.68 -16.60
C LEU A 83 -16.48 -20.20 -16.34
N ASN A 84 -16.80 -19.69 -15.14
CA ASN A 84 -16.50 -18.32 -14.73
C ASN A 84 -14.98 -18.05 -14.72
N ALA A 85 -14.15 -19.01 -14.29
CA ALA A 85 -12.70 -18.90 -14.33
C ALA A 85 -12.15 -18.86 -15.78
N LEU A 86 -12.71 -19.66 -16.69
CA LEU A 86 -12.36 -19.62 -18.12
C LEU A 86 -12.75 -18.28 -18.76
N ASP A 87 -13.97 -17.79 -18.52
CA ASP A 87 -14.43 -16.49 -19.00
C ASP A 87 -13.54 -15.35 -18.48
N ARG A 88 -13.12 -15.46 -17.22
CA ARG A 88 -12.20 -14.50 -16.61
C ARG A 88 -10.87 -14.46 -17.33
N SER A 89 -10.30 -15.62 -17.69
CA SER A 89 -9.04 -15.68 -18.44
C SER A 89 -9.10 -14.91 -19.76
N LYS A 90 -10.26 -14.91 -20.44
CA LYS A 90 -10.50 -14.17 -21.69
C LYS A 90 -10.61 -12.65 -21.48
N ARG A 91 -10.98 -12.20 -20.28
CA ARG A 91 -11.13 -10.78 -19.91
C ARG A 91 -9.89 -10.19 -19.25
N THR A 92 -8.83 -11.00 -19.03
CA THR A 92 -7.57 -10.53 -18.45
C THR A 92 -7.00 -9.36 -19.27
N GLY A 93 -6.46 -8.35 -18.59
CA GLY A 93 -5.90 -7.15 -19.22
C GLY A 93 -6.91 -6.06 -19.65
N ASN A 94 -8.22 -6.32 -19.63
CA ASN A 94 -9.24 -5.35 -20.02
C ASN A 94 -9.95 -4.63 -18.87
N LYS A 95 -9.52 -4.84 -17.62
CA LYS A 95 -10.13 -4.18 -16.46
C LYS A 95 -9.69 -2.71 -16.33
N ALA A 96 -10.67 -1.84 -16.14
CA ALA A 96 -10.46 -0.39 -16.02
C ALA A 96 -9.51 -0.04 -14.86
N ASN A 97 -9.69 -0.68 -13.68
CA ASN A 97 -8.90 -0.37 -12.49
C ASN A 97 -7.41 -0.62 -12.68
N VAL A 98 -7.01 -1.74 -13.29
CA VAL A 98 -5.60 -2.05 -13.57
C VAL A 98 -5.02 -1.09 -14.61
N LYS A 99 -5.79 -0.73 -15.65
CA LYS A 99 -5.35 0.26 -16.66
C LYS A 99 -5.14 1.65 -16.03
N ILE A 100 -6.09 2.10 -15.22
CA ILE A 100 -6.00 3.38 -14.50
C ILE A 100 -4.83 3.36 -13.53
N PHE A 101 -4.64 2.29 -12.75
CA PHE A 101 -3.53 2.14 -11.83
C PHE A 101 -2.19 2.21 -12.56
N ARG A 102 -2.03 1.48 -13.68
CA ARG A 102 -0.81 1.51 -14.50
C ARG A 102 -0.50 2.91 -15.03
N GLN A 103 -1.51 3.62 -15.53
CA GLN A 103 -1.35 4.98 -16.03
C GLN A 103 -0.90 5.93 -14.91
N LYS A 104 -1.64 5.94 -13.80
CA LYS A 104 -1.33 6.79 -12.64
C LYS A 104 0.03 6.46 -12.03
N LEU A 105 0.42 5.18 -12.01
CA LEU A 105 1.76 4.77 -11.55
C LEU A 105 2.86 5.31 -12.47
N SER A 106 2.64 5.29 -13.78
CA SER A 106 3.61 5.85 -14.73
C SER A 106 3.75 7.38 -14.56
N ASP A 107 2.66 8.06 -14.21
CA ASP A 107 2.70 9.48 -13.88
C ASP A 107 3.38 9.74 -12.52
N LEU A 108 3.14 8.88 -11.52
CA LEU A 108 3.82 8.93 -10.23
C LEU A 108 5.34 8.77 -10.38
N GLU A 109 5.81 7.86 -11.23
CA GLU A 109 7.24 7.67 -11.49
C GLU A 109 7.89 8.89 -12.12
N LYS A 110 7.19 9.57 -13.03
CA LYS A 110 7.68 10.83 -13.61
C LYS A 110 7.78 11.91 -12.54
N LEU A 111 6.79 12.01 -11.66
CA LEU A 111 6.82 12.96 -10.54
C LEU A 111 7.95 12.63 -9.55
N ASP A 112 8.20 11.36 -9.24
CA ASP A 112 9.30 10.94 -8.37
C ASP A 112 10.66 11.32 -8.98
N GLN A 113 10.84 11.08 -10.28
CA GLN A 113 12.06 11.49 -10.99
C GLN A 113 12.25 13.01 -11.00
N GLN A 114 11.18 13.77 -11.24
CA GLN A 114 11.22 15.23 -11.22
C GLN A 114 11.58 15.76 -9.82
N TRP A 115 10.93 15.25 -8.79
CA TRP A 115 11.22 15.63 -7.41
C TRP A 115 12.66 15.30 -7.02
N ARG A 116 13.19 14.13 -7.40
CA ARG A 116 14.60 13.78 -7.15
C ARG A 116 15.59 14.70 -7.86
N GLN A 117 15.22 15.31 -8.97
CA GLN A 117 16.06 16.24 -9.72
C GLN A 117 15.97 17.68 -9.20
N GLN A 118 14.76 18.14 -8.86
CA GLN A 118 14.49 19.54 -8.51
C GLN A 118 14.58 19.79 -7.00
N GLY A 119 14.22 18.81 -6.17
CA GLY A 119 14.26 18.91 -4.71
C GLY A 119 13.29 19.93 -4.11
N ASP A 120 12.23 20.32 -4.82
CA ASP A 120 11.29 21.35 -4.39
C ASP A 120 10.07 20.78 -3.65
N ASP A 121 9.58 21.55 -2.67
CA ASP A 121 8.43 21.17 -1.83
C ASP A 121 7.12 21.06 -2.62
N LEU A 122 6.95 21.85 -3.69
CA LEU A 122 5.75 21.80 -4.54
C LEU A 122 5.67 20.48 -5.30
N SER A 123 6.78 19.99 -5.86
CA SER A 123 6.83 18.67 -6.48
C SER A 123 6.61 17.56 -5.45
N LEU A 124 7.14 17.68 -4.24
CA LEU A 124 6.88 16.72 -3.15
C LEU A 124 5.40 16.66 -2.79
N GLN A 125 4.72 17.80 -2.64
CA GLN A 125 3.28 17.84 -2.35
C GLN A 125 2.44 17.17 -3.45
N ARG A 126 2.78 17.43 -4.72
CA ARG A 126 2.12 16.78 -5.88
C ARG A 126 2.36 15.28 -5.88
N LEU A 127 3.58 14.85 -5.57
CA LEU A 127 3.96 13.44 -5.47
C LEU A 127 3.17 12.72 -4.37
N VAL A 128 3.09 13.31 -3.16
CA VAL A 128 2.32 12.78 -2.03
C VAL A 128 0.82 12.71 -2.34
N ALA A 129 0.26 13.72 -3.01
CA ALA A 129 -1.15 13.70 -3.43
C ALA A 129 -1.44 12.60 -4.46
N SER A 130 -0.56 12.41 -5.44
CA SER A 130 -0.65 11.33 -6.42
C SER A 130 -0.56 9.95 -5.75
N LEU A 131 0.34 9.79 -4.78
CA LEU A 131 0.48 8.56 -4.00
C LEU A 131 -0.79 8.21 -3.22
N LYS A 132 -1.42 9.20 -2.56
CA LYS A 132 -2.71 9.01 -1.86
C LYS A 132 -3.81 8.53 -2.82
N THR A 133 -3.82 9.08 -4.04
CA THR A 133 -4.79 8.69 -5.07
C THR A 133 -4.59 7.24 -5.52
N LEU A 134 -3.34 6.80 -5.68
CA LEU A 134 -3.01 5.41 -6.03
C LEU A 134 -3.30 4.43 -4.87
N ASN A 135 -3.06 4.84 -3.62
CA ASN A 135 -3.43 4.05 -2.44
C ASN A 135 -4.94 3.71 -2.42
N GLY A 136 -5.80 4.62 -2.89
CA GLY A 136 -7.24 4.36 -2.99
C GLY A 136 -7.60 3.21 -3.95
N LEU A 137 -6.79 2.97 -4.98
CA LEU A 137 -6.99 1.91 -5.98
C LEU A 137 -6.34 0.57 -5.59
N LEU A 138 -5.57 0.55 -4.50
CA LEU A 138 -4.71 -0.56 -4.16
C LEU A 138 -5.49 -1.82 -3.74
N MET A 139 -6.62 -1.65 -3.05
CA MET A 139 -7.49 -2.78 -2.68
C MET A 139 -8.07 -3.45 -3.93
N ASP A 140 -8.54 -2.67 -4.90
CA ASP A 140 -9.10 -3.21 -6.16
C ASP A 140 -8.05 -3.97 -6.96
N VAL A 141 -6.85 -3.42 -7.08
CA VAL A 141 -5.76 -4.04 -7.83
C VAL A 141 -5.26 -5.32 -7.16
N ARG A 142 -5.17 -5.34 -5.83
CA ARG A 142 -4.79 -6.55 -5.11
C ARG A 142 -5.90 -7.61 -5.15
N ALA A 143 -7.18 -7.21 -5.07
CA ALA A 143 -8.31 -8.12 -5.25
C ALA A 143 -8.25 -8.78 -6.63
N GLU A 144 -7.85 -8.05 -7.67
CA GLU A 144 -7.67 -8.61 -9.01
C GLU A 144 -6.65 -9.75 -9.04
N VAL A 145 -5.48 -9.56 -8.39
CA VAL A 145 -4.46 -10.61 -8.30
C VAL A 145 -5.00 -11.85 -7.61
N THR A 146 -5.66 -11.65 -6.47
CA THR A 146 -6.23 -12.75 -5.67
C THR A 146 -7.24 -13.55 -6.48
N GLU A 147 -8.13 -12.86 -7.17
CA GLU A 147 -9.16 -13.50 -7.97
C GLU A 147 -8.58 -14.18 -9.22
N ALA A 148 -7.58 -13.59 -9.89
CA ALA A 148 -6.87 -14.23 -11.01
C ALA A 148 -6.13 -15.50 -10.56
N THR A 149 -5.45 -15.44 -9.42
CA THR A 149 -4.75 -16.58 -8.83
C THR A 149 -5.72 -17.68 -8.40
N ARG A 150 -6.86 -17.32 -7.81
CA ARG A 150 -7.94 -18.24 -7.44
C ARG A 150 -8.51 -18.94 -8.66
N ALA A 151 -8.83 -18.19 -9.71
CA ALA A 151 -9.31 -18.75 -10.97
C ALA A 151 -8.30 -19.73 -11.58
N ALA A 152 -7.02 -19.38 -11.60
CA ALA A 152 -5.98 -20.26 -12.15
C ALA A 152 -5.81 -21.55 -11.31
N ARG A 153 -5.92 -21.46 -9.98
CA ARG A 153 -5.88 -22.64 -9.09
C ARG A 153 -7.10 -23.53 -9.30
N LEU A 154 -8.28 -22.93 -9.46
CA LEU A 154 -9.53 -23.65 -9.69
C LEU A 154 -9.49 -24.41 -11.02
N LEU A 155 -8.94 -23.82 -12.08
CA LEU A 155 -8.71 -24.49 -13.36
C LEU A 155 -7.69 -25.63 -13.25
N ARG A 156 -6.59 -25.43 -12.51
CA ARG A 156 -5.56 -26.47 -12.29
C ARG A 156 -6.06 -27.69 -11.51
N ALA A 157 -7.07 -27.51 -10.65
CA ALA A 157 -7.65 -28.59 -9.89
C ALA A 157 -8.56 -29.50 -10.73
N GLN A 158 -8.89 -29.10 -11.97
CA GLN A 158 -9.70 -29.90 -12.87
C GLN A 158 -8.84 -30.87 -13.67
N HIS A 159 -9.45 -31.99 -14.07
CA HIS A 159 -8.87 -32.97 -14.97
C HIS A 159 -9.63 -32.97 -16.29
N PRO A 160 -9.40 -31.97 -17.18
CA PRO A 160 -10.09 -31.89 -18.46
C PRO A 160 -9.65 -33.02 -19.40
N ASP A 161 -10.56 -33.43 -20.28
CA ASP A 161 -10.25 -34.35 -21.36
C ASP A 161 -9.23 -33.74 -22.34
N TYR A 162 -8.58 -34.59 -23.14
CA TYR A 162 -7.53 -34.17 -24.08
C TYR A 162 -7.93 -33.02 -25.01
N GLU A 163 -9.20 -32.94 -25.42
CA GLU A 163 -9.71 -31.85 -26.26
C GLU A 163 -9.80 -30.49 -25.54
N GLN A 164 -10.03 -30.49 -24.23
CA GLN A 164 -10.20 -29.29 -23.41
C GLN A 164 -8.92 -28.90 -22.68
N MET A 165 -7.95 -29.80 -22.58
CA MET A 165 -6.68 -29.61 -21.87
C MET A 165 -5.92 -28.37 -22.37
N ALA A 166 -5.80 -28.19 -23.70
CA ALA A 166 -5.14 -27.03 -24.28
C ALA A 166 -5.81 -25.70 -23.88
N THR A 167 -7.15 -25.66 -23.87
CA THR A 167 -7.92 -24.48 -23.48
C THR A 167 -7.70 -24.11 -22.01
N PHE A 168 -7.66 -25.13 -21.13
CA PHE A 168 -7.39 -24.93 -19.71
C PHE A 168 -5.96 -24.46 -19.47
N GLU A 169 -4.97 -25.08 -20.14
CA GLU A 169 -3.56 -24.68 -20.04
C GLU A 169 -3.35 -23.23 -20.50
N GLU A 170 -3.95 -22.83 -21.62
CA GLU A 170 -3.87 -21.45 -22.12
C GLU A 170 -4.56 -20.46 -21.15
N ALA A 171 -5.74 -20.81 -20.63
CA ALA A 171 -6.45 -19.98 -19.66
C ALA A 171 -5.65 -19.79 -18.36
N ILE A 172 -5.05 -20.88 -17.86
CA ILE A 172 -4.15 -20.87 -16.70
C ILE A 172 -2.95 -19.96 -16.97
N ALA A 173 -2.27 -20.13 -18.11
CA ALA A 173 -1.10 -19.33 -18.49
C ALA A 173 -1.44 -17.82 -18.55
N ARG A 174 -2.57 -17.46 -19.18
CA ARG A 174 -3.04 -16.07 -19.25
C ARG A 174 -3.34 -15.48 -17.86
N LEU A 175 -4.00 -16.24 -16.98
CA LEU A 175 -4.30 -15.80 -15.62
C LEU A 175 -3.02 -15.60 -14.79
N HIS A 176 -2.02 -16.49 -14.92
CA HIS A 176 -0.72 -16.34 -14.25
C HIS A 176 0.04 -15.13 -14.76
N ALA A 177 0.16 -14.97 -16.08
CA ALA A 177 0.81 -13.80 -16.66
C ALA A 177 0.14 -12.50 -16.22
N HIS A 178 -1.19 -12.47 -16.15
CA HIS A 178 -1.92 -11.30 -15.68
C HIS A 178 -1.68 -11.00 -14.19
N ALA A 179 -1.66 -12.02 -13.34
CA ALA A 179 -1.36 -11.86 -11.92
C ALA A 179 0.07 -11.35 -11.71
N GLU A 180 1.04 -11.90 -12.45
CA GLU A 180 2.45 -11.47 -12.41
C GLU A 180 2.62 -10.02 -12.87
N ASP A 181 1.96 -9.63 -13.97
CA ASP A 181 1.96 -8.25 -14.46
C ASP A 181 1.48 -7.26 -13.38
N ILE A 182 0.42 -7.61 -12.66
CA ILE A 182 -0.11 -6.76 -11.60
C ILE A 182 0.84 -6.73 -10.40
N GLU A 183 1.41 -7.86 -9.98
CA GLU A 183 2.41 -7.91 -8.91
C GLU A 183 3.65 -7.06 -9.27
N LEU A 184 4.07 -7.01 -10.53
CA LEU A 184 5.14 -6.10 -10.98
C LEU A 184 4.76 -4.62 -10.87
N LEU A 185 3.50 -4.26 -11.14
CA LEU A 185 2.99 -2.90 -10.93
C LEU A 185 2.95 -2.55 -9.43
N LEU A 186 2.47 -3.46 -8.60
CA LEU A 186 2.45 -3.30 -7.15
C LEU A 186 3.86 -3.17 -6.59
N ALA A 187 4.83 -3.95 -7.08
CA ALA A 187 6.23 -3.83 -6.70
C ALA A 187 6.75 -2.41 -6.93
N ARG A 188 6.59 -1.87 -8.14
CA ARG A 188 7.02 -0.52 -8.51
C ARG A 188 6.36 0.53 -7.62
N PHE A 189 5.06 0.38 -7.36
CA PHE A 189 4.33 1.26 -6.46
C PHE A 189 4.92 1.26 -5.04
N TYR A 190 5.13 0.08 -4.43
CA TYR A 190 5.67 0.00 -3.08
C TYR A 190 7.08 0.59 -2.99
N LEU A 191 7.91 0.42 -4.01
CA LEU A 191 9.26 0.99 -4.04
C LEU A 191 9.24 2.52 -3.93
N ILE A 192 8.38 3.17 -4.72
CA ILE A 192 8.23 4.63 -4.71
C ILE A 192 7.65 5.06 -3.36
N ARG A 193 6.61 4.37 -2.89
CA ARG A 193 5.97 4.68 -1.61
C ARG A 193 6.93 4.58 -0.43
N THR A 194 7.72 3.50 -0.33
CA THR A 194 8.73 3.36 0.73
C THR A 194 9.80 4.45 0.63
N GLY A 195 10.21 4.84 -0.58
CA GLY A 195 11.17 5.93 -0.78
C GLY A 195 10.64 7.28 -0.28
N ILE A 196 9.40 7.62 -0.61
CA ILE A 196 8.75 8.85 -0.14
C ILE A 196 8.55 8.83 1.37
N SER A 197 7.99 7.74 1.91
CA SER A 197 7.80 7.60 3.36
C SER A 197 9.13 7.66 4.12
N HIS A 198 10.21 7.10 3.56
CA HIS A 198 11.53 7.24 4.15
C HIS A 198 11.98 8.70 4.22
N HIS A 199 11.79 9.46 3.14
CA HIS A 199 12.10 10.89 3.13
C HIS A 199 11.28 11.67 4.15
N GLU A 200 9.96 11.44 4.21
CA GLU A 200 9.07 12.07 5.19
C GLU A 200 9.53 11.77 6.63
N MET A 201 9.86 10.51 6.92
CA MET A 201 10.37 10.10 8.22
C MET A 201 11.70 10.79 8.56
N GLN A 202 12.63 10.87 7.61
CA GLN A 202 13.90 11.57 7.83
C GLN A 202 13.68 13.07 8.08
N ALA A 203 12.81 13.72 7.30
CA ALA A 203 12.48 15.13 7.46
C ALA A 203 11.87 15.39 8.85
N LYS A 204 10.92 14.56 9.27
CA LYS A 204 10.31 14.64 10.60
C LYS A 204 11.33 14.41 11.72
N ALA A 205 12.22 13.42 11.56
CA ALA A 205 13.27 13.14 12.54
C ALA A 205 14.25 14.31 12.68
N ARG A 206 14.64 14.96 11.58
CA ARG A 206 15.48 16.17 11.61
C ARG A 206 14.76 17.34 12.28
N GLN A 207 13.49 17.56 11.96
CA GLN A 207 12.67 18.60 12.60
C GLN A 207 12.60 18.40 14.11
N ILE A 208 12.37 17.16 14.56
CA ILE A 208 12.37 16.80 15.99
C ILE A 208 13.74 17.07 16.60
N GLY A 209 14.83 16.65 15.95
CA GLY A 209 16.18 16.88 16.45
C GLY A 209 16.52 18.36 16.64
N GLN A 210 16.13 19.22 15.69
CA GLN A 210 16.29 20.67 15.80
C GLN A 210 15.49 21.24 16.97
N LEU A 211 14.24 20.81 17.14
CA LEU A 211 13.40 21.28 18.23
C LEU A 211 13.85 20.75 19.60
N ASP A 212 14.45 19.56 19.66
CA ASP A 212 15.09 19.03 20.87
C ASP A 212 16.36 19.80 21.27
N GLU A 213 17.14 20.29 20.30
CA GLU A 213 18.25 21.20 20.56
C GLU A 213 17.76 22.54 21.09
N ASP A 214 16.74 23.13 20.46
CA ASP A 214 16.14 24.38 20.91
C ASP A 214 15.52 24.23 22.31
N PHE A 215 14.84 23.10 22.58
CA PHE A 215 14.27 22.79 23.89
C PHE A 215 15.35 22.71 24.98
N ARG A 216 16.49 22.07 24.68
CA ARG A 216 17.64 21.99 25.60
C ARG A 216 18.24 23.36 25.86
N ARG A 217 18.46 24.18 24.82
CA ARG A 217 18.98 25.55 24.96
C ARG A 217 18.06 26.43 25.80
N LEU A 218 16.74 26.34 25.57
CA LEU A 218 15.76 27.05 26.39
C LEU A 218 15.81 26.57 27.85
N GLY A 219 15.95 25.26 28.07
CA GLY A 219 16.09 24.68 29.41
C GLY A 219 17.32 25.21 30.17
N GLU A 220 18.49 25.24 29.52
CA GLU A 220 19.72 25.81 30.08
C GLU A 220 19.55 27.29 30.44
N GLN A 221 18.95 28.08 29.54
CA GLN A 221 18.69 29.50 29.80
C GLN A 221 17.67 29.73 30.92
N ILE A 222 16.65 28.86 31.06
CA ILE A 222 15.69 28.91 32.16
C ILE A 222 16.38 28.64 33.50
N GLU A 223 17.28 27.66 33.57
CA GLU A 223 18.04 27.37 34.79
C GLU A 223 19.02 28.50 35.13
N ASP A 224 19.72 29.07 34.15
CA ASP A 224 20.56 30.25 34.36
C ASP A 224 19.76 31.43 34.94
N LEU A 225 18.56 31.69 34.41
CA LEU A 225 17.67 32.72 34.92
C LEU A 225 17.13 32.41 36.33
N ARG A 226 16.87 31.13 36.63
CA ARG A 226 16.48 30.68 37.98
C ARG A 226 17.61 30.90 38.97
N GLU A 227 18.84 30.54 38.62
CA GLU A 227 20.01 30.81 39.48
C GLU A 227 20.22 32.31 39.70
N GLN A 228 20.04 33.13 38.66
CA GLN A 228 20.11 34.59 38.78
C GLN A 228 19.03 35.13 39.71
N LEU A 229 17.80 34.63 39.59
CA LEU A 229 16.70 34.97 40.47
C LEU A 229 16.96 34.55 41.93
N GLU A 230 17.51 33.36 42.16
CA GLU A 230 17.87 32.90 43.51
C GLU A 230 18.98 33.74 44.13
N ARG A 231 20.03 34.06 43.35
CA ARG A 231 21.14 34.91 43.80
C ARG A 231 20.66 36.33 44.09
N SER A 232 19.80 36.89 43.25
CA SER A 232 19.23 38.22 43.45
C SER A 232 18.35 38.26 44.70
N GLN A 233 17.48 37.27 44.89
CA GLN A 233 16.67 37.13 46.11
C GLN A 233 17.53 36.95 47.37
N ALA A 234 18.62 36.18 47.31
CA ALA A 234 19.53 35.98 48.45
C ALA A 234 20.29 37.27 48.82
N LEU A 235 20.70 38.06 47.83
CA LEU A 235 21.34 39.36 48.04
C LEU A 235 20.36 40.40 48.58
N TRP A 236 19.10 40.38 48.14
CA TRP A 236 18.06 41.32 48.58
C TRP A 236 17.50 41.00 49.97
N ARG A 237 17.51 39.73 50.38
CA ARG A 237 17.26 39.38 51.80
C ARG A 237 18.31 39.99 52.74
N ARG A 238 19.51 40.32 52.24
CA ARG A 238 20.59 40.95 53.01
C ARG A 238 20.66 42.47 52.84
N ALA A 239 20.27 43.02 51.69
CA ALA A 239 20.31 44.45 51.39
C ALA A 239 18.94 45.12 51.61
N LEU A 240 18.88 46.17 52.43
CA LEU A 240 17.66 46.88 52.86
C LEU A 240 16.95 47.71 51.74
N VAL A 241 17.13 47.37 50.46
CA VAL A 241 16.61 48.12 49.30
C VAL A 241 15.52 47.31 48.59
N ARG A 242 14.30 47.33 49.13
CA ARG A 242 13.16 46.52 48.66
C ARG A 242 12.56 46.95 47.30
N GLY A 243 12.65 48.22 46.93
CA GLY A 243 11.91 48.78 45.79
C GLY A 243 12.45 48.40 44.39
N LYS A 244 13.76 48.56 44.15
CA LYS A 244 14.39 48.16 42.87
C LYS A 244 14.55 46.64 42.73
N ALA A 245 14.77 45.97 43.86
CA ALA A 245 14.86 44.52 43.96
C ALA A 245 13.58 43.81 43.46
N ASN A 246 12.41 44.27 43.88
CA ASN A 246 11.15 43.65 43.45
C ASN A 246 10.92 43.76 41.94
N LEU A 247 11.28 44.91 41.33
CA LEU A 247 11.15 45.12 39.87
C LEU A 247 12.06 44.20 39.05
N GLU A 248 13.33 44.02 39.45
CA GLU A 248 14.24 43.08 38.78
C GLU A 248 13.80 41.62 38.97
N GLY A 249 13.26 41.28 40.15
CA GLY A 249 12.75 39.95 40.44
C GLY A 249 11.50 39.61 39.61
N GLU A 250 10.57 40.55 39.49
CA GLU A 250 9.37 40.43 38.66
C GLU A 250 9.72 40.30 37.17
N GLN A 251 10.71 41.06 36.68
CA GLN A 251 11.18 40.94 35.29
C GLN A 251 11.81 39.57 35.00
N LEU A 252 12.64 39.05 35.92
CA LEU A 252 13.21 37.71 35.80
C LEU A 252 12.13 36.63 35.84
N GLN A 253 11.14 36.76 36.72
CA GLN A 253 10.00 35.83 36.78
C GLN A 253 9.17 35.85 35.51
N GLN A 254 8.86 37.03 34.96
CA GLN A 254 8.12 37.17 33.71
C GLN A 254 8.89 36.51 32.56
N ARG A 255 10.21 36.75 32.47
CA ARG A 255 11.05 36.17 31.42
C ARG A 255 11.15 34.65 31.53
N ILE A 256 11.26 34.10 32.74
CA ILE A 256 11.19 32.65 32.97
C ILE A 256 9.82 32.11 32.53
N SER A 257 8.73 32.78 32.87
CA SER A 257 7.37 32.38 32.48
C SER A 257 7.21 32.37 30.96
N ASP A 258 7.67 33.41 30.28
CA ASP A 258 7.59 33.53 28.81
C ASP A 258 8.42 32.43 28.13
N MET A 259 9.63 32.14 28.65
CA MET A 259 10.48 31.07 28.10
C MET A 259 9.95 29.67 28.37
N VAL A 260 9.32 29.44 29.53
CA VAL A 260 8.62 28.17 29.82
C VAL A 260 7.40 28.01 28.89
N ALA A 261 6.68 29.09 28.60
CA ALA A 261 5.57 29.06 27.65
C ALA A 261 6.05 28.78 26.22
N GLU A 262 7.16 29.41 25.79
CA GLU A 262 7.80 29.14 24.49
C GLU A 262 8.29 27.69 24.39
N GLN A 263 8.91 27.18 25.46
CA GLN A 263 9.38 25.79 25.54
C GLN A 263 8.22 24.80 25.39
N ARG A 264 7.06 25.07 26.03
CA ARG A 264 5.85 24.25 25.87
C ARG A 264 5.24 24.37 24.47
N ALA A 265 5.28 25.55 23.86
CA ALA A 265 4.74 25.77 22.52
C ALA A 265 5.54 25.04 21.41
N LYS A 266 6.81 24.71 21.66
CA LYS A 266 7.70 24.02 20.70
C LYS A 266 7.61 22.48 20.76
N GLU A 267 6.65 21.91 21.47
CA GLU A 267 6.49 20.46 21.53
C GLU A 267 5.97 19.88 20.20
N VAL A 268 6.77 19.03 19.54
CA VAL A 268 6.38 18.37 18.30
C VAL A 268 5.46 17.20 18.60
N VAL A 269 4.27 17.18 17.99
CA VAL A 269 3.39 16.01 18.01
C VAL A 269 3.69 15.13 16.79
N ILE A 270 3.95 13.85 17.04
CA ILE A 270 3.92 12.80 16.02
C ILE A 270 2.49 12.23 16.03
N SER A 271 1.79 12.26 14.89
CA SER A 271 0.44 11.69 14.82
C SER A 271 0.50 10.17 14.66
N GLU A 272 -0.43 9.46 15.30
CA GLU A 272 -0.61 8.01 15.10
C GLU A 272 -0.92 7.66 13.63
N ASN A 273 -1.60 8.57 12.93
CA ASN A 273 -1.92 8.39 11.52
C ASN A 273 -0.65 8.36 10.65
N ASP A 274 0.31 9.25 10.91
CA ASP A 274 1.58 9.28 10.17
C ASP A 274 2.39 8.00 10.46
N LEU A 275 2.46 7.60 11.73
CA LEU A 275 3.10 6.33 12.13
C LEU A 275 2.48 5.12 11.43
N THR A 276 1.15 5.09 11.34
CA THR A 276 0.41 4.01 10.64
C THR A 276 0.72 4.01 9.15
N LEU A 277 0.73 5.18 8.50
CA LEU A 277 1.02 5.28 7.06
C LEU A 277 2.46 4.85 6.73
N TRP A 278 3.42 5.19 7.59
CA TRP A 278 4.81 4.77 7.45
C TRP A 278 5.00 3.27 7.73
N LEU A 279 4.30 2.73 8.74
CA LEU A 279 4.25 1.29 9.01
C LEU A 279 3.68 0.54 7.81
N ASP A 280 2.57 1.00 7.24
CA ASP A 280 1.97 0.40 6.05
C ASP A 280 2.97 0.36 4.89
N ALA A 281 3.69 1.46 4.64
CA ALA A 281 4.68 1.54 3.56
C ALA A 281 5.84 0.56 3.73
N ILE A 282 6.29 0.32 4.96
CA ILE A 282 7.35 -0.65 5.27
C ILE A 282 6.82 -2.08 5.20
N VAL A 283 5.66 -2.36 5.79
CA VAL A 283 5.05 -3.70 5.83
C VAL A 283 4.69 -4.17 4.43
N ASP A 284 4.00 -3.34 3.66
CA ASP A 284 3.60 -3.67 2.28
C ASP A 284 4.82 -4.02 1.41
N ALA A 285 5.89 -3.23 1.51
CA ALA A 285 7.13 -3.48 0.76
C ALA A 285 7.91 -4.70 1.27
N SER A 286 7.84 -5.00 2.57
CA SER A 286 8.53 -6.15 3.19
C SER A 286 7.84 -7.48 2.89
N LEU A 287 6.51 -7.48 2.81
CA LEU A 287 5.70 -8.68 2.52
C LEU A 287 5.61 -8.99 1.03
N HIS A 288 5.92 -8.05 0.15
CA HIS A 288 5.74 -8.23 -1.28
C HIS A 288 6.93 -8.99 -1.93
N PRO A 289 6.68 -10.08 -2.70
CA PRO A 289 7.74 -11.01 -3.16
C PRO A 289 8.86 -10.36 -3.98
N PHE A 290 8.49 -9.40 -4.85
CA PHE A 290 9.41 -8.76 -5.78
C PHE A 290 10.23 -7.61 -5.18
N THR A 291 9.82 -7.07 -4.02
CA THR A 291 10.45 -5.92 -3.37
C THR A 291 11.36 -6.32 -2.22
N ARG A 292 10.98 -7.37 -1.46
CA ARG A 292 11.72 -7.85 -0.28
C ARG A 292 13.22 -8.05 -0.55
N LYS A 293 13.60 -8.59 -1.71
CA LYS A 293 15.00 -8.83 -2.09
C LYS A 293 15.71 -7.60 -2.67
N LYS A 294 15.00 -6.78 -3.46
CA LYS A 294 15.62 -5.67 -4.21
C LYS A 294 15.95 -4.47 -3.34
N VAL A 295 15.22 -4.28 -2.23
CA VAL A 295 15.29 -3.03 -1.44
C VAL A 295 15.51 -3.30 0.04
N ALA A 296 16.10 -4.44 0.38
CA ALA A 296 16.42 -4.80 1.77
C ALA A 296 17.17 -3.67 2.51
N ARG A 297 18.10 -2.99 1.83
CA ARG A 297 18.84 -1.85 2.41
C ARG A 297 17.97 -0.62 2.65
N SER A 298 17.20 -0.16 1.66
CA SER A 298 16.36 1.03 1.85
C SER A 298 15.17 0.77 2.77
N ILE A 299 14.66 -0.46 2.83
CA ILE A 299 13.69 -0.90 3.86
C ILE A 299 14.36 -0.84 5.24
N SER A 300 15.60 -1.29 5.39
CA SER A 300 16.34 -1.23 6.65
C SER A 300 16.57 0.22 7.13
N GLU A 301 16.96 1.12 6.22
CA GLU A 301 17.13 2.55 6.51
C GLU A 301 15.79 3.20 6.89
N ALA A 302 14.70 2.85 6.20
CA ALA A 302 13.34 3.29 6.53
C ALA A 302 12.87 2.77 7.89
N ARG A 303 13.16 1.51 8.22
CA ARG A 303 12.87 0.92 9.54
C ARG A 303 13.60 1.67 10.65
N MET A 304 14.88 1.99 10.46
CA MET A 304 15.66 2.74 11.46
C MET A 304 15.09 4.14 11.72
N ALA A 305 14.67 4.84 10.66
CA ALA A 305 14.00 6.12 10.78
C ALA A 305 12.65 5.98 11.52
N LEU A 306 11.85 4.98 11.17
CA LEU A 306 10.58 4.68 11.84
C LEU A 306 10.78 4.41 13.33
N TYR A 307 11.77 3.61 13.71
CA TYR A 307 12.04 3.31 15.12
C TYR A 307 12.41 4.56 15.91
N THR A 308 13.20 5.44 15.32
CA THR A 308 13.56 6.71 15.96
C THR A 308 12.30 7.53 16.26
N LEU A 309 11.36 7.59 15.31
CA LEU A 309 10.10 8.30 15.45
C LEU A 309 9.13 7.61 16.42
N LEU A 310 9.03 6.28 16.37
CA LEU A 310 8.24 5.50 17.33
C LEU A 310 8.74 5.70 18.75
N ASN A 311 10.05 5.62 18.99
CA ASN A 311 10.62 5.88 20.31
C ASN A 311 10.33 7.29 20.79
N ARG A 312 10.42 8.29 19.90
CA ARG A 312 10.08 9.67 20.26
C ARG A 312 8.61 9.79 20.62
N TYR A 313 7.73 9.16 19.84
CA TYR A 313 6.29 9.12 20.12
C TYR A 313 6.03 8.49 21.49
N CYS A 314 6.70 7.38 21.82
CA CYS A 314 6.60 6.74 23.14
C CYS A 314 6.99 7.71 24.26
N LEU A 315 8.14 8.37 24.14
CA LEU A 315 8.63 9.32 25.15
C LEU A 315 7.66 10.48 25.35
N GLN A 316 7.08 10.99 24.25
CA GLN A 316 6.08 12.05 24.32
C GLN A 316 4.81 11.63 25.05
N GLN A 317 4.31 10.41 24.76
CA GLN A 317 3.14 9.87 25.44
C GLN A 317 3.40 9.64 26.94
N GLU A 318 4.58 9.11 27.30
CA GLU A 318 4.99 8.95 28.70
C GLU A 318 5.08 10.29 29.44
N GLN A 319 5.69 11.32 28.81
CA GLN A 319 5.79 12.65 29.39
C GLN A 319 4.40 13.28 29.58
N SER A 320 3.53 13.15 28.59
CA SER A 320 2.14 13.63 28.66
C SER A 320 1.37 12.93 29.80
N ALA A 321 1.50 11.61 29.92
CA ALA A 321 0.88 10.83 30.98
C ALA A 321 1.42 11.20 32.38
N MET A 322 2.74 11.44 32.50
CA MET A 322 3.33 11.90 33.77
C MET A 322 2.84 13.31 34.16
N GLN A 323 2.66 14.21 33.20
CA GLN A 323 2.11 15.55 33.46
C GLN A 323 0.65 15.46 33.94
N ILE A 324 -0.15 14.58 33.33
CA ILE A 324 -1.53 14.30 33.73
C ILE A 324 -1.57 13.69 35.14
N ALA A 325 -0.72 12.69 35.42
CA ALA A 325 -0.66 12.02 36.73
C ALA A 325 -0.13 12.95 37.85
N ARG A 326 0.74 13.90 37.53
CA ARG A 326 1.23 14.93 38.46
C ARG A 326 0.24 16.07 38.68
N ASN A 327 -0.85 16.14 37.91
CA ASN A 327 -1.86 17.16 38.07
C ASN A 327 -2.72 16.84 39.31
N PRO A 328 -2.65 17.62 40.40
CA PRO A 328 -3.36 17.33 41.65
C PRO A 328 -4.89 17.36 41.51
N PHE A 329 -5.40 17.89 40.40
CA PHE A 329 -6.83 18.02 40.10
C PHE A 329 -7.38 16.89 39.23
N LEU A 330 -6.52 16.02 38.68
CA LEU A 330 -6.92 14.82 37.95
C LEU A 330 -6.64 13.61 38.84
N GLN A 331 -7.70 12.99 39.37
CA GLN A 331 -7.59 11.67 39.99
C GLN A 331 -7.36 10.63 38.89
N VAL A 332 -6.13 10.52 38.38
CA VAL A 332 -5.78 9.44 37.45
C VAL A 332 -5.26 8.26 38.26
N ASP A 333 -5.90 7.12 38.07
CA ASP A 333 -5.49 5.87 38.72
C ASP A 333 -4.07 5.48 38.27
N PRO A 334 -3.19 5.03 39.18
CA PRO A 334 -1.84 4.57 38.83
C PRO A 334 -1.82 3.38 37.85
N GLU A 335 -2.91 2.61 37.76
CA GLU A 335 -3.09 1.61 36.71
C GLU A 335 -3.18 2.23 35.30
N ASP A 336 -3.87 3.36 35.14
CA ASP A 336 -3.96 4.03 33.84
C ASP A 336 -2.60 4.60 33.43
N ALA A 337 -1.80 5.13 34.37
CA ALA A 337 -0.43 5.59 34.13
C ALA A 337 0.51 4.45 33.66
N ILE A 338 0.38 3.25 34.23
CA ILE A 338 1.11 2.05 33.76
C ILE A 338 0.59 1.58 32.40
N ARG A 339 -0.71 1.70 32.15
CA ARG A 339 -1.35 1.41 30.86
C ARG A 339 -0.87 2.34 29.74
N PHE A 340 -0.60 3.62 30.05
CA PHE A 340 0.00 4.58 29.13
C PHE A 340 1.45 4.22 28.75
N MET A 341 2.24 3.69 29.70
CA MET A 341 3.60 3.20 29.44
C MET A 341 3.65 1.96 28.52
N LEU A 342 2.55 1.19 28.48
CA LEU A 342 2.36 0.02 27.60
C LEU A 342 1.70 0.36 26.25
N MET A 343 1.29 1.62 26.05
CA MET A 343 0.42 2.02 24.93
C MET A 343 1.12 1.96 23.56
N SER A 344 2.45 2.04 23.53
CA SER A 344 3.25 1.95 22.29
C SER A 344 3.45 0.52 21.79
N GLU A 345 3.71 -0.43 22.69
CA GLU A 345 3.68 -1.86 22.37
C GLU A 345 2.25 -2.25 21.99
N GLN A 346 1.24 -1.74 22.73
CA GLN A 346 -0.16 -1.94 22.38
C GLN A 346 -0.53 -1.34 21.01
N PHE A 347 0.02 -0.18 20.63
CA PHE A 347 -0.19 0.41 19.30
C PHE A 347 0.34 -0.51 18.19
N ILE A 348 1.57 -1.01 18.33
CA ILE A 348 2.18 -1.93 17.36
C ILE A 348 1.39 -3.25 17.31
N LEU A 349 1.04 -3.81 18.47
CA LEU A 349 0.24 -5.04 18.57
C LEU A 349 -1.15 -4.86 17.94
N ASN A 350 -1.82 -3.73 18.21
CA ASN A 350 -3.12 -3.40 17.62
C ASN A 350 -3.02 -3.22 16.12
N TYR A 351 -1.98 -2.54 15.64
CA TYR A 351 -1.70 -2.39 14.21
C TYR A 351 -1.51 -3.74 13.53
N PHE A 352 -0.65 -4.62 14.07
CA PHE A 352 -0.42 -5.94 13.50
C PHE A 352 -1.64 -6.86 13.63
N ALA A 353 -2.44 -6.74 14.71
CA ALA A 353 -3.71 -7.45 14.83
C ALA A 353 -4.72 -7.01 13.76
N ARG A 354 -4.83 -5.71 13.50
CA ARG A 354 -5.65 -5.17 12.41
C ARG A 354 -5.14 -5.64 11.05
N LYS A 355 -3.82 -5.59 10.82
CA LYS A 355 -3.21 -6.09 9.57
C LYS A 355 -3.38 -7.58 9.37
N ARG A 356 -3.36 -8.38 10.45
CA ARG A 356 -3.72 -9.79 10.39
C ARG A 356 -5.14 -9.97 9.89
N ASN A 357 -6.11 -9.23 10.44
CA ASN A 357 -7.52 -9.30 9.98
C ASN A 357 -7.70 -8.85 8.53
N GLU A 358 -6.96 -7.82 8.11
CA GLU A 358 -6.95 -7.35 6.71
C GLU A 358 -6.35 -8.43 5.78
N ASN A 359 -5.34 -9.18 6.23
CA ASN A 359 -4.65 -10.25 5.46
C ASN A 359 -5.33 -11.63 5.54
N THR A 360 -6.05 -11.98 6.60
CA THR A 360 -6.78 -13.26 6.71
C THR A 360 -8.02 -13.34 5.81
N ALA A 361 -8.47 -12.20 5.29
CA ALA A 361 -9.44 -12.16 4.19
C ALA A 361 -8.89 -12.72 2.86
N TRP A 362 -7.62 -13.13 2.82
CA TRP A 362 -6.90 -13.57 1.63
C TRP A 362 -6.62 -15.08 1.70
N ILE A 363 -6.53 -15.74 0.54
CA ILE A 363 -6.51 -17.20 0.33
C ILE A 363 -5.48 -17.94 1.22
N SER A 364 -5.88 -19.07 1.83
CA SER A 364 -5.22 -19.73 2.99
C SER A 364 -3.71 -19.98 2.88
N ASP A 365 -3.18 -20.42 1.73
CA ASP A 365 -1.78 -20.86 1.67
C ASP A 365 -0.80 -19.70 1.50
N VAL A 366 -1.16 -18.72 0.66
CA VAL A 366 -0.37 -17.47 0.50
C VAL A 366 -0.58 -16.57 1.72
N ALA A 367 -1.77 -16.60 2.32
CA ALA A 367 -2.04 -15.91 3.57
C ALA A 367 -1.23 -16.48 4.72
N GLN A 368 -1.01 -17.80 4.79
CA GLN A 368 -0.18 -18.41 5.83
C GLN A 368 1.27 -17.94 5.74
N VAL A 369 1.89 -17.95 4.54
CA VAL A 369 3.26 -17.45 4.34
C VAL A 369 3.36 -15.95 4.67
N LYS A 370 2.40 -15.14 4.21
CA LYS A 370 2.35 -13.71 4.54
C LYS A 370 2.12 -13.44 6.02
N LYS A 371 1.37 -14.30 6.71
CA LYS A 371 1.13 -14.24 8.15
C LYS A 371 2.41 -14.58 8.91
N ASP A 372 3.12 -15.63 8.53
CA ASP A 372 4.39 -16.01 9.16
C ASP A 372 5.45 -14.92 8.96
N ASP A 373 5.53 -14.33 7.75
CA ASP A 373 6.41 -13.19 7.46
C ASP A 373 6.01 -11.93 8.25
N LEU A 374 4.70 -11.70 8.44
CA LEU A 374 4.18 -10.58 9.22
C LEU A 374 4.47 -10.78 10.72
N ASP A 375 4.32 -11.98 11.25
CA ASP A 375 4.64 -12.32 12.64
C ASP A 375 6.15 -12.23 12.90
N ALA A 376 6.99 -12.56 11.90
CA ALA A 376 8.43 -12.34 11.97
C ALA A 376 8.77 -10.84 11.98
N LEU A 377 8.13 -10.05 11.12
CA LEU A 377 8.33 -8.61 11.05
C LEU A 377 7.87 -7.90 12.34
N GLU A 378 6.74 -8.32 12.91
CA GLU A 378 6.24 -7.85 14.21
C GLU A 378 7.29 -8.10 15.31
N ARG A 379 7.83 -9.32 15.38
CA ARG A 379 8.88 -9.69 16.35
C ARG A 379 10.14 -8.86 16.15
N ASP A 380 10.57 -8.66 14.92
CA ASP A 380 11.77 -7.87 14.61
C ASP A 380 11.59 -6.41 15.03
N ILE A 381 10.43 -5.80 14.72
CA ILE A 381 10.08 -4.43 15.11
C ILE A 381 10.03 -4.27 16.63
N LEU A 382 9.36 -5.19 17.33
CA LEU A 382 9.30 -5.15 18.79
C LEU A 382 10.66 -5.35 19.44
N THR A 383 11.50 -6.22 18.87
CA THR A 383 12.85 -6.47 19.38
C THR A 383 13.74 -5.24 19.23
N GLU A 384 13.69 -4.57 18.08
CA GLU A 384 14.45 -3.34 17.84
C GLU A 384 13.96 -2.17 18.68
N LEU A 385 12.64 -2.03 18.87
CA LEU A 385 12.07 -1.05 19.80
C LEU A 385 12.54 -1.29 21.24
N LYS A 386 12.55 -2.54 21.70
CA LYS A 386 13.04 -2.92 23.04
C LYS A 386 14.55 -2.71 23.20
N ARG A 387 15.35 -2.85 22.14
CA ARG A 387 16.80 -2.57 22.17
C ARG A 387 17.08 -1.08 22.25
N SER A 388 16.37 -0.28 21.47
CA SER A 388 16.55 1.18 21.42
C SER A 388 16.03 1.88 22.68
N SER A 389 14.92 1.41 23.28
CA SER A 389 14.44 1.94 24.57
C SER A 389 15.40 1.64 25.74
N LYS A 390 16.04 0.46 25.75
CA LYS A 390 17.06 0.11 26.75
C LYS A 390 18.34 0.95 26.64
N PHE A 391 18.70 1.40 25.43
CA PHE A 391 19.84 2.28 25.22
C PHE A 391 19.62 3.68 25.80
N MET A 392 18.38 4.19 25.74
CA MET A 392 18.01 5.50 26.31
C MET A 392 17.87 5.49 27.84
N ARG A 393 17.63 4.32 28.48
CA ARG A 393 17.56 4.21 29.96
C ARG A 393 18.93 4.20 30.66
N LYS A 394 20.03 4.26 29.91
CA LYS A 394 21.41 4.25 30.45
C LYS A 394 22.18 5.57 30.24
N GLY A 395 21.55 6.60 29.69
CA GLY A 395 22.02 7.99 29.76
C GLY A 395 21.17 8.76 30.75
#